data_AF-A0A8G0LKH5-F1
#
_entry.id   AF-A0A8G0LKH5-F1
#
_cell.length_a   1.000
_cell.length_b   1.000
_cell.length_c   1.000
_cell.angle_alpha   90.00
_cell.angle_beta   90.00
_cell.angle_gamma   90.00
#
_symmetry.space_group_name_H-M   'P 1'
#
loop_
_entity.id
_entity.type
_entity.pdbx_description
1 polymer ?
#
loop_
_entity_poly.entity_id
_entity_poly.type
_entity_poly.pdbx_seq_one_letter_code
_entity_poly.pdbx_strand_id
1 'polypeptide(L)'
;MARNYGRRRSVGPCRSLSGISSSNQGRSIIETPTKGKYGAAALPLLTGREEVLPSGTVRYMREAKLSETHVSLISCVGTQIRILRGHRLRSPLSPKAGIRYDGLYIIRRYSHKQNLQTRLHRTVITLERIPGQPNIADLAKVPRPSQVDDWLLFEKFEGEMIRQHHGEQSFLD
;
A
#
# COMPACT_ATOMS: atom_id res chain seq x y z
N MET A 1 34.01 -19.51 44.09
CA MET A 1 32.72 -18.94 44.53
C MET A 1 32.76 -17.43 44.37
N ALA A 2 31.68 -16.86 43.83
CA ALA A 2 31.30 -15.45 43.61
C ALA A 2 31.65 -14.49 44.77
N ARG A 3 31.80 -13.15 44.64
CA ARG A 3 31.40 -12.13 43.64
C ARG A 3 32.16 -10.82 43.97
N ASN A 4 32.39 -9.97 42.97
CA ASN A 4 32.91 -8.61 43.14
C ASN A 4 31.98 -7.58 42.45
N TYR A 5 31.76 -6.45 43.16
CA TYR A 5 31.40 -5.07 42.77
C TYR A 5 30.24 -4.75 41.81
N GLY A 6 29.47 -3.70 42.18
CA GLY A 6 29.35 -2.55 41.26
C GLY A 6 27.99 -1.86 41.08
N ARG A 7 27.83 -0.73 41.77
CA ARG A 7 27.23 0.56 41.35
C ARG A 7 25.84 0.61 40.67
N ARG A 8 24.91 1.23 41.42
CA ARG A 8 23.76 1.99 40.91
C ARG A 8 24.23 3.22 40.09
N ARG A 9 23.60 3.48 38.94
CA ARG A 9 23.46 4.82 38.37
C ARG A 9 22.04 5.04 37.84
N SER A 10 21.51 6.19 38.23
CA SER A 10 20.24 6.80 37.88
C SER A 10 20.13 7.07 36.38
N VAL A 11 18.97 6.79 35.79
CA VAL A 11 18.62 7.19 34.43
C VAL A 11 17.72 8.44 34.52
N GLY A 12 18.24 9.59 34.10
CA GLY A 12 17.45 10.81 33.91
C GLY A 12 16.72 10.82 32.55
N PRO A 13 15.76 11.73 32.34
CA PRO A 13 14.96 11.77 31.12
C PRO A 13 15.71 12.51 29.99
N CYS A 14 15.83 11.90 28.82
CA CYS A 14 16.37 12.56 27.63
C CYS A 14 15.28 13.41 26.96
N ARG A 15 15.57 14.70 26.87
CA ARG A 15 14.79 15.76 26.24
C ARG A 15 14.66 15.57 24.72
N SER A 16 13.48 15.94 24.23
CA SER A 16 13.20 16.33 22.86
C SER A 16 14.04 17.54 22.44
N LEU A 17 14.69 17.49 21.27
CA LEU A 17 14.89 18.67 20.43
C LEU A 17 14.88 18.29 18.95
N SER A 18 14.04 19.02 18.25
CA SER A 18 13.84 19.13 16.81
C SER A 18 15.10 19.57 16.05
N GLY A 19 15.36 18.93 14.92
CA GLY A 19 16.21 19.44 13.86
C GLY A 19 15.52 19.25 12.52
N ILE A 20 14.89 20.32 12.01
CA ILE A 20 14.33 20.37 10.66
C ILE A 20 15.48 20.73 9.72
N SER A 21 15.92 19.77 8.90
CA SER A 21 16.74 20.05 7.72
C SER A 21 15.89 19.86 6.48
N SER A 22 15.49 20.98 5.89
CA SER A 22 14.81 21.03 4.60
C SER A 22 15.76 20.56 3.49
N SER A 23 15.52 19.37 2.97
CA SER A 23 15.98 18.98 1.64
C SER A 23 14.80 18.46 0.83
N ASN A 24 14.46 19.23 -0.20
CA ASN A 24 13.39 18.96 -1.14
C ASN A 24 13.86 17.84 -2.09
N GLN A 25 13.78 16.60 -1.63
CA GLN A 25 14.04 15.40 -2.42
C GLN A 25 12.71 14.65 -2.51
N GLY A 26 12.21 14.46 -3.73
CA GLY A 26 10.92 13.81 -3.98
C GLY A 26 10.77 12.55 -3.13
N ARG A 27 9.78 12.55 -2.23
CA ARG A 27 9.53 11.49 -1.26
C ARG A 27 9.51 10.13 -1.96
N SER A 28 10.59 9.36 -1.83
CA SER A 28 10.58 7.92 -2.07
C SER A 28 9.54 7.35 -1.11
N ILE A 29 8.43 6.85 -1.66
CA ILE A 29 7.38 6.23 -0.85
C ILE A 29 7.94 4.91 -0.36
N ILE A 30 8.34 4.88 0.91
CA ILE A 30 8.76 3.66 1.58
C ILE A 30 7.50 2.86 1.86
N GLU A 31 7.17 1.93 0.97
CA GLU A 31 6.25 0.84 1.28
C GLU A 31 6.90 0.01 2.39
N THR A 32 6.21 -0.25 3.50
CA THR A 32 6.70 -1.19 4.52
C THR A 32 5.50 -2.04 4.91
N PRO A 33 5.54 -3.36 4.66
CA PRO A 33 4.49 -4.26 5.12
C PRO A 33 4.34 -4.12 6.62
N THR A 34 3.13 -3.85 7.10
CA THR A 34 2.86 -3.75 8.53
C THR A 34 3.05 -5.13 9.15
N LYS A 35 3.91 -5.26 10.16
CA LYS A 35 4.15 -6.55 10.84
C LYS A 35 3.17 -6.70 12.00
N GLY A 36 2.35 -7.74 11.97
CA GLY A 36 1.52 -8.17 13.10
C GLY A 36 2.16 -9.32 13.88
N LYS A 37 1.47 -9.77 14.93
CA LYS A 37 1.89 -10.87 15.82
C LYS A 37 2.18 -12.20 15.10
N TYR A 38 1.74 -12.34 13.84
CA TYR A 38 1.85 -13.55 13.01
C TYR A 38 2.50 -13.33 11.62
N GLY A 39 3.17 -12.19 11.37
CA GLY A 39 3.82 -11.91 10.08
C GLY A 39 3.33 -10.62 9.39
N ALA A 40 3.54 -10.49 8.07
CA ALA A 40 3.09 -9.31 7.31
C ALA A 40 1.55 -9.23 7.27
N ALA A 41 1.00 -8.27 8.02
CA ALA A 41 -0.44 -8.07 8.18
C ALA A 41 -1.09 -7.38 6.98
N ALA A 42 -0.36 -6.49 6.31
CA ALA A 42 -0.83 -5.78 5.12
C ALA A 42 0.32 -5.51 4.15
N LEU A 43 0.05 -5.67 2.85
CA LEU A 43 0.94 -5.34 1.75
C LEU A 43 0.45 -4.06 1.06
N PRO A 44 1.16 -2.95 1.22
CA PRO A 44 0.88 -1.73 0.48
C PRO A 44 1.42 -1.84 -0.95
N LEU A 45 0.52 -1.75 -1.93
CA LEU A 45 0.79 -1.67 -3.36
C LEU A 45 0.59 -0.21 -3.79
N LEU A 46 1.54 0.66 -3.50
CA LEU A 46 1.42 2.11 -3.75
C LEU A 46 2.06 2.50 -5.08
N THR A 47 3.08 1.75 -5.49
CA THR A 47 3.90 1.96 -6.67
C THR A 47 4.17 0.63 -7.38
N GLY A 48 4.55 0.68 -8.65
CA GLY A 48 4.80 -0.50 -9.47
C GLY A 48 3.71 -0.76 -10.50
N ARG A 49 3.63 -2.00 -10.99
CA ARG A 49 2.72 -2.48 -12.03
C ARG A 49 1.93 -3.67 -11.52
N GLU A 50 0.63 -3.71 -11.78
CA GLU A 50 -0.16 -4.93 -11.67
C GLU A 50 -0.70 -5.35 -13.02
N GLU A 51 -0.86 -6.65 -13.20
CA GLU A 51 -1.54 -7.27 -14.32
C GLU A 51 -2.55 -8.27 -13.80
N VAL A 52 -3.77 -8.21 -14.32
CA VAL A 52 -4.79 -9.23 -14.03
C VAL A 52 -4.61 -10.36 -15.04
N LEU A 53 -4.36 -11.57 -14.54
CA LEU A 53 -4.25 -12.76 -15.37
C LEU A 53 -5.65 -13.32 -15.68
N PRO A 54 -5.83 -14.03 -16.81
CA PRO A 54 -7.12 -14.64 -17.17
C PRO A 54 -7.68 -15.60 -16.12
N SER A 55 -6.82 -16.16 -15.26
CA SER A 55 -7.20 -17.02 -14.14
C SER A 55 -7.86 -16.28 -12.97
N GLY A 56 -8.02 -14.95 -13.04
CA GLY A 56 -8.53 -14.12 -11.94
C GLY A 56 -7.50 -13.81 -10.86
N THR A 57 -6.25 -14.25 -11.04
CA THR A 57 -5.13 -13.89 -10.17
C THR A 57 -4.48 -12.58 -10.61
N VAL A 58 -3.87 -11.87 -9.68
CA VAL A 58 -3.22 -10.58 -9.93
C VAL A 58 -1.71 -10.74 -9.78
N ARG A 59 -0.96 -10.32 -10.80
CA ARG A 59 0.50 -10.30 -10.80
C ARG A 59 1.01 -8.90 -10.55
N TYR A 60 1.55 -8.67 -9.37
CA TYR A 60 2.22 -7.43 -8.99
C TYR A 60 3.71 -7.50 -9.32
N MET A 61 4.26 -6.40 -9.84
CA MET A 61 5.66 -6.26 -10.21
C MET A 61 6.20 -4.90 -9.76
N ARG A 62 7.34 -4.91 -9.08
CA ARG A 62 8.05 -3.70 -8.67
C ARG A 62 9.55 -3.86 -8.83
N GLU A 63 10.20 -2.80 -9.28
CA GLU A 63 11.65 -2.69 -9.33
C GLU A 63 12.08 -1.63 -8.32
N ALA A 64 12.95 -2.00 -7.39
CA ALA A 64 13.43 -1.13 -6.33
C ALA A 64 14.83 -1.50 -5.89
N LYS A 65 15.46 -0.71 -5.03
CA LYS A 65 16.70 -1.12 -4.36
C LYS A 65 16.42 -2.28 -3.40
N LEU A 66 17.44 -3.07 -3.06
CA LEU A 66 17.26 -4.17 -2.11
C LEU A 66 16.71 -3.71 -0.75
N SER A 67 17.15 -2.54 -0.27
CA SER A 67 16.68 -1.92 0.99
C SER A 67 15.19 -1.57 0.98
N GLU A 68 14.62 -1.33 -0.20
CA GLU A 68 13.21 -0.97 -0.39
C GLU A 68 12.36 -2.18 -0.79
N THR A 69 13.00 -3.33 -1.01
CA THR A 69 12.37 -4.56 -1.47
C THR A 69 11.85 -5.39 -0.29
N HIS A 70 10.65 -5.95 -0.43
CA HIS A 70 10.00 -6.73 0.62
C HIS A 70 10.40 -8.21 0.59
N VAL A 71 11.69 -8.49 0.76
CA VAL A 71 12.23 -9.86 0.78
C VAL A 71 11.57 -10.73 1.85
N SER A 72 11.10 -10.14 2.95
CA SER A 72 10.35 -10.85 4.00
C SER A 72 9.03 -11.45 3.53
N LEU A 73 8.47 -11.02 2.40
CA LEU A 73 7.24 -11.63 1.88
C LEU A 73 7.43 -13.06 1.36
N ILE A 74 8.68 -13.49 1.15
CA ILE A 74 9.00 -14.88 0.81
C ILE A 74 8.43 -15.84 1.86
N SER A 75 8.55 -15.51 3.15
CA SER A 75 8.04 -16.36 4.22
C SER A 75 6.52 -16.30 4.40
N CYS A 76 5.84 -15.39 3.68
CA CYS A 76 4.39 -15.20 3.74
C CYS A 76 3.67 -15.89 2.56
N VAL A 77 4.40 -16.59 1.69
CA VAL A 77 3.77 -17.38 0.61
C VAL A 77 2.86 -18.45 1.21
N GLY A 78 1.64 -18.57 0.69
CA GLY A 78 0.58 -19.44 1.20
C GLY A 78 -0.27 -18.82 2.32
N THR A 79 0.11 -17.65 2.85
CA THR A 79 -0.63 -16.97 3.92
C THR A 79 -1.59 -15.92 3.36
N GLN A 80 -2.60 -15.56 4.17
CA GLN A 80 -3.53 -14.48 3.88
C GLN A 80 -2.90 -13.13 4.25
N ILE A 81 -3.06 -12.15 3.37
CA ILE A 81 -2.54 -10.79 3.55
C ILE A 81 -3.59 -9.75 3.14
N ARG A 82 -3.64 -8.64 3.86
CA ARG A 82 -4.47 -7.48 3.50
C ARG A 82 -3.80 -6.68 2.39
N ILE A 83 -4.55 -6.30 1.36
CA ILE A 83 -4.01 -5.48 0.26
C ILE A 83 -4.53 -4.04 0.39
N LEU A 84 -3.58 -3.09 0.34
CA LEU A 84 -3.85 -1.67 0.20
C LEU A 84 -3.36 -1.23 -1.19
N ARG A 85 -4.22 -0.65 -2.02
CA ARG A 85 -3.85 -0.14 -3.36
C ARG A 85 -3.78 1.39 -3.35
N GLY A 86 -2.72 1.96 -3.89
CA GLY A 86 -2.56 3.40 -4.07
C GLY A 86 -2.91 3.87 -5.49
N HIS A 87 -3.33 5.12 -5.63
CA HIS A 87 -3.65 5.72 -6.95
C HIS A 87 -2.45 5.80 -7.91
N ARG A 88 -1.22 5.83 -7.39
CA ARG A 88 0.02 5.87 -8.19
C ARG A 88 0.43 4.50 -8.73
N LEU A 89 -0.27 3.44 -8.33
CA LEU A 89 -0.04 2.10 -8.82
C LEU A 89 -0.52 1.99 -10.28
N ARG A 90 0.34 1.51 -11.17
CA ARG A 90 -0.05 1.24 -12.57
C ARG A 90 -0.82 -0.08 -12.62
N SER A 91 -2.11 -0.02 -12.36
CA SER A 91 -3.02 -1.18 -12.29
C SER A 91 -4.40 -0.79 -12.81
N PRO A 92 -5.13 -1.69 -13.50
CA PRO A 92 -6.55 -1.47 -13.81
C PRO A 92 -7.43 -1.48 -12.55
N LEU A 93 -6.92 -1.99 -11.43
CA LEU A 93 -7.64 -2.06 -10.15
C LEU A 93 -7.28 -0.89 -9.22
N SER A 94 -6.40 0.03 -9.62
CA SER A 94 -5.99 1.13 -8.76
C SER A 94 -7.15 2.09 -8.50
N PRO A 95 -7.23 2.67 -7.28
CA PRO A 95 -8.22 3.70 -7.02
C PRO A 95 -7.92 4.98 -7.80
N LYS A 96 -8.97 5.76 -8.11
CA LYS A 96 -8.84 7.06 -8.78
C LYS A 96 -7.99 8.06 -7.98
N ALA A 97 -8.11 8.01 -6.64
CA ALA A 97 -7.36 8.86 -5.72
C ALA A 97 -7.09 8.15 -4.37
N GLY A 98 -6.10 8.66 -3.65
CA GLY A 98 -5.70 8.19 -2.32
C GLY A 98 -5.19 6.74 -2.27
N ILE A 99 -5.53 6.06 -1.18
CA ILE A 99 -5.24 4.65 -0.91
C ILE A 99 -6.55 3.93 -0.55
N ARG A 100 -6.78 2.75 -1.12
CA ARG A 100 -7.97 1.92 -0.88
C ARG A 100 -7.60 0.57 -0.29
N TYR A 101 -8.42 0.08 0.64
CA TYR A 101 -8.36 -1.31 1.11
C TYR A 101 -9.24 -2.20 0.24
N ASP A 102 -8.63 -3.23 -0.35
CA ASP A 102 -9.28 -4.08 -1.37
C ASP A 102 -9.70 -5.47 -0.84
N GLY A 103 -9.27 -5.80 0.39
CA GLY A 103 -9.61 -7.04 1.06
C GLY A 103 -8.40 -7.94 1.32
N LEU A 104 -8.72 -9.20 1.61
CA LEU A 104 -7.79 -10.29 1.88
C LEU A 104 -7.44 -11.05 0.60
N TYR A 105 -6.16 -11.33 0.46
CA TYR A 105 -5.57 -12.08 -0.65
C TYR A 105 -4.64 -13.16 -0.11
N ILE A 106 -4.40 -14.20 -0.90
CA ILE A 106 -3.38 -15.21 -0.64
C ILE A 106 -2.18 -14.93 -1.55
N ILE A 107 -0.97 -14.92 -0.98
CA ILE A 107 0.26 -14.87 -1.77
C ILE A 107 0.51 -16.27 -2.34
N ARG A 108 0.24 -16.48 -3.62
CA ARG A 108 0.46 -17.79 -4.29
C ARG A 108 1.90 -18.00 -4.69
N ARG A 109 2.58 -16.95 -5.12
CA ARG A 109 3.97 -17.02 -5.57
C ARG A 109 4.68 -15.73 -5.23
N TYR A 110 5.94 -15.87 -4.83
CA TYR A 110 6.89 -14.78 -4.74
C TYR A 110 8.10 -15.12 -5.62
N SER A 111 8.58 -14.14 -6.38
CA SER A 111 9.81 -14.23 -7.15
C SER A 111 10.59 -12.93 -7.01
N HIS A 112 11.91 -13.06 -6.93
CA HIS A 112 12.81 -11.93 -6.78
C HIS A 112 14.06 -12.19 -7.62
N LYS A 113 14.40 -11.22 -8.46
CA LYS A 113 15.57 -11.29 -9.34
C LYS A 113 16.27 -9.94 -9.37
N GLN A 114 17.58 -9.95 -9.21
CA GLN A 114 18.38 -8.75 -9.43
C GLN A 114 18.61 -8.56 -10.94
N ASN A 115 18.36 -7.35 -11.42
CA ASN A 115 18.77 -6.93 -12.75
C ASN A 115 20.25 -6.50 -12.67
N LEU A 116 21.11 -7.21 -13.40
CA LEU A 116 22.56 -6.97 -13.36
C LEU A 116 22.97 -5.65 -14.02
N GLN A 117 22.18 -5.15 -14.98
CA GLN A 117 22.46 -3.90 -15.70
C GLN A 117 22.09 -2.67 -14.85
N THR A 118 20.89 -2.65 -14.28
CA THR A 118 20.40 -1.51 -13.50
C THR A 118 20.74 -1.60 -12.01
N ARG A 119 21.23 -2.76 -11.54
CA ARG A 119 21.41 -3.13 -10.13
C ARG A 119 20.13 -3.02 -9.28
N LEU A 120 18.96 -2.94 -9.92
CA LEU A 120 17.67 -2.93 -9.24
C LEU A 120 17.17 -4.36 -9.03
N HIS A 121 16.37 -4.52 -8.00
CA HIS A 121 15.74 -5.77 -7.63
C HIS A 121 14.30 -5.78 -8.13
N ARG A 122 14.01 -6.70 -9.05
CA ARG A 122 12.68 -6.94 -9.55
C ARG A 122 11.99 -7.98 -8.68
N THR A 123 10.92 -7.56 -8.03
CA THR A 123 10.03 -8.42 -7.25
C THR A 123 8.75 -8.65 -8.02
N VAL A 124 8.33 -9.91 -8.09
CA VAL A 124 7.08 -10.34 -8.73
C VAL A 124 6.28 -11.17 -7.73
N ILE A 125 5.04 -10.76 -7.48
CA ILE A 125 4.14 -11.41 -6.52
C ILE A 125 2.86 -11.80 -7.25
N THR A 126 2.46 -13.06 -7.13
CA THR A 126 1.15 -13.52 -7.61
C THR A 126 0.19 -13.59 -6.44
N LEU A 127 -0.89 -12.85 -6.53
CA LEU A 127 -1.92 -12.68 -5.51
C LEU A 127 -3.23 -13.30 -6.01
N GLU A 128 -3.93 -13.97 -5.12
CA GLU A 128 -5.27 -14.51 -5.38
C GLU A 128 -6.25 -13.96 -4.37
N ARG A 129 -7.40 -13.45 -4.82
CA ARG A 129 -8.40 -12.87 -3.93
C ARG A 129 -9.22 -13.97 -3.26
N ILE A 130 -9.44 -13.85 -1.96
CA ILE A 130 -10.29 -14.79 -1.23
C ILE A 130 -11.77 -14.54 -1.59
N PRO A 131 -12.56 -15.60 -1.91
CA PRO A 131 -13.98 -15.47 -2.21
C PRO A 131 -14.80 -15.02 -0.99
N GLY A 132 -16.04 -14.56 -1.24
CA GLY A 132 -16.97 -14.12 -0.17
C GLY A 132 -16.78 -12.67 0.30
N GLN A 133 -15.85 -11.92 -0.30
CA GLN A 133 -15.66 -10.50 -0.05
C GLN A 133 -16.37 -9.64 -1.10
N PRO A 134 -16.78 -8.39 -0.78
CA PRO A 134 -17.42 -7.48 -1.74
C PRO A 134 -16.64 -7.37 -3.04
N ASN A 135 -17.30 -7.28 -4.19
CA ASN A 135 -16.61 -7.21 -5.48
C ASN A 135 -15.72 -5.95 -5.56
N ILE A 136 -14.53 -6.06 -6.16
CA ILE A 136 -13.63 -4.92 -6.36
C ILE A 136 -14.31 -3.83 -7.18
N ALA A 137 -15.14 -4.19 -8.15
CA ALA A 137 -15.89 -3.24 -8.97
C ALA A 137 -16.82 -2.36 -8.12
N ASP A 138 -17.49 -2.96 -7.12
CA ASP A 138 -18.37 -2.21 -6.22
C ASP A 138 -17.57 -1.34 -5.24
N LEU A 139 -16.42 -1.84 -4.78
CA LEU A 139 -15.46 -1.05 -3.98
C LEU A 139 -14.87 0.14 -4.75
N ALA A 140 -14.91 0.12 -6.09
CA ALA A 140 -14.43 1.22 -6.93
C ALA A 140 -15.48 2.33 -7.15
N LYS A 141 -16.77 2.02 -6.95
CA LYS A 141 -17.86 2.98 -7.14
C LYS A 141 -17.96 4.00 -6.02
N VAL A 142 -17.70 3.59 -4.78
CA VAL A 142 -17.82 4.46 -3.60
C VAL A 142 -16.42 4.97 -3.22
N PRO A 143 -16.06 6.21 -3.56
CA PRO A 143 -14.82 6.79 -3.08
C PRO A 143 -14.92 6.97 -1.57
N ARG A 144 -13.98 6.42 -0.80
CA ARG A 144 -13.94 6.62 0.66
C ARG A 144 -13.49 8.05 0.97
N PRO A 145 -13.90 8.63 2.11
CA PRO A 145 -13.42 9.96 2.52
C PRO A 145 -11.88 10.09 2.46
N SER A 146 -11.12 9.06 2.86
CA SER A 146 -9.65 9.01 2.76
C SER A 146 -9.08 9.02 1.33
N GLN A 147 -9.93 8.93 0.31
CA GLN A 147 -9.61 9.02 -1.11
C GLN A 147 -10.01 10.37 -1.70
N VAL A 148 -10.84 11.14 -0.98
CA VAL A 148 -11.41 12.43 -1.39
C VAL A 148 -11.00 13.51 -0.38
N ASP A 149 -9.78 13.43 0.14
CA ASP A 149 -9.22 14.44 1.07
C ASP A 149 -9.03 15.81 0.40
N ASP A 150 -9.19 15.92 -0.92
CA ASP A 150 -9.39 17.20 -1.59
C ASP A 150 -10.90 17.50 -1.67
N TRP A 151 -11.38 18.42 -0.82
CA TRP A 151 -12.77 18.96 -0.86
C TRP A 151 -13.21 19.35 -2.28
N LEU A 152 -12.27 19.90 -3.06
CA LEU A 152 -12.48 20.27 -4.47
C LEU A 152 -12.75 19.06 -5.39
N LEU A 153 -12.16 17.91 -5.09
CA LEU A 153 -12.38 16.68 -5.86
C LEU A 153 -13.73 16.05 -5.48
N PHE A 154 -14.16 16.20 -4.23
CA PHE A 154 -15.49 15.79 -3.76
C PHE A 154 -16.59 16.58 -4.47
N GLU A 155 -16.51 17.92 -4.48
CA GLU A 155 -17.47 18.79 -5.16
C GLU A 155 -17.61 18.46 -6.65
N LYS A 156 -16.49 18.20 -7.33
CA LYS A 156 -16.49 17.81 -8.74
C LYS A 156 -17.18 16.45 -8.95
N PHE A 157 -16.91 15.47 -8.08
CA PHE A 157 -17.51 14.14 -8.19
C PHE A 157 -19.00 14.13 -7.88
N GLU A 158 -19.43 14.83 -6.82
CA GLU A 158 -20.85 15.03 -6.50
C GLU A 158 -21.58 15.73 -7.66
N GLY A 159 -20.98 16.78 -8.24
CA GLY A 159 -21.53 17.46 -9.41
C GLY A 159 -21.68 16.54 -10.63
N GLU A 160 -20.70 15.68 -10.91
CA GLU A 160 -20.76 14.68 -11.99
C GLU A 160 -21.79 13.57 -11.72
N MET A 161 -21.90 13.10 -10.47
CA MET A 161 -22.89 12.11 -10.02
C MET A 161 -24.33 12.64 -10.14
N ILE A 162 -24.57 13.86 -9.69
CA ILE A 162 -25.89 14.54 -9.78
C ILE A 162 -26.27 14.71 -11.25
N ARG A 163 -25.34 15.15 -12.10
CA ARG A 163 -25.56 15.28 -13.56
C ARG A 163 -25.95 13.97 -14.22
N GLN A 164 -25.32 12.86 -13.82
CA GLN A 164 -25.62 11.54 -14.39
C GLN A 164 -26.93 10.95 -13.88
N HIS A 165 -27.32 11.22 -12.63
CA HIS A 165 -28.53 10.65 -12.02
C HIS A 165 -29.80 11.49 -12.21
N HIS A 166 -29.71 12.82 -12.32
CA HIS A 166 -30.87 13.71 -12.41
C HIS A 166 -31.10 14.34 -13.79
N GLY A 167 -30.18 14.18 -14.74
CA GLY A 167 -30.23 14.91 -16.00
C GLY A 167 -29.99 16.42 -15.78
N GLU A 168 -29.65 17.16 -16.84
CA GLU A 168 -29.22 18.57 -16.74
C GLU A 168 -30.23 19.57 -16.14
N GLN A 169 -31.45 19.13 -15.77
CA GLN A 169 -32.54 20.02 -15.38
C GLN A 169 -32.57 20.48 -13.92
N SER A 170 -31.63 20.08 -13.06
CA SER A 170 -31.68 20.43 -11.62
C SER A 170 -30.65 21.46 -11.16
N PHE A 171 -30.01 22.20 -12.06
CA PHE A 171 -28.94 23.16 -11.71
C PHE A 171 -29.38 24.64 -11.71
N LEU A 172 -30.69 24.90 -11.76
CA LEU A 172 -31.28 26.24 -11.65
C LEU A 172 -32.42 26.20 -10.63
N ASP A 173 -32.08 26.13 -9.35
CA ASP A 173 -32.87 26.67 -8.24
C ASP A 173 -31.95 26.95 -7.04
#